data_AF-A0A7C9EIJ8-F1
#
_entry.id   AF-A0A7C9EIJ8-F1
#
_cell.length_a   1.000
_cell.length_b   1.000
_cell.length_c   1.000
_cell.angle_alpha   90.00
_cell.angle_beta   90.00
_cell.angle_gamma   90.00
#
_symmetry.space_group_name_H-M   'P 1'
#
loop_
_entity.id
_entity.type
_entity.pdbx_description
1 polymer ?
#
loop_
_entity_poly.entity_id
_entity_poly.type
_entity_poly.pdbx_seq_one_letter_code
_entity_poly.pdbx_strand_id
1 'polypeptide(L)'
;DIFKMDLVLHPNPLILQRGMANALDTFCGQSYGAKQYHLLGIQTQRAMLVLVLSSIPLALIWANTTQILAFAGQDPEISAEAGVYALYMIPSLFAFGLLQCLLMFLQAQNNVFPMLPIAGFSTLLHILVCWFLVFKLRFGHKGAAISNCISYWMNVLLLGLYVKFSPSCKETWTGFSNKSLDIGGIFKFLRLALPSSVMTCLEIWSFEMMVLLAGLLPNPKLEASVLSIRRC
;
A
#
# COMPACT_ATOMS: atom_id res chain seq x y z
N ASP A 1 -18.46 14.96 -10.49
CA ASP A 1 -17.04 15.31 -10.32
C ASP A 1 -16.20 14.26 -9.58
N ILE A 2 -16.28 12.99 -9.97
CA ILE A 2 -15.31 11.95 -9.55
C ILE A 2 -13.92 12.25 -10.14
N PHE A 3 -13.88 12.79 -11.36
CA PHE A 3 -12.68 13.20 -12.09
C PHE A 3 -11.79 14.20 -11.34
N LYS A 4 -12.37 15.13 -10.57
CA LYS A 4 -11.60 16.09 -9.77
C LYS A 4 -11.17 15.50 -8.43
N MET A 5 -11.96 14.58 -7.88
CA MET A 5 -11.67 13.90 -6.61
C MET A 5 -10.49 12.93 -6.78
N ASP A 6 -10.44 12.20 -7.89
CA ASP A 6 -9.27 11.38 -8.28
C ASP A 6 -8.04 12.27 -8.52
N LEU A 7 -8.18 13.39 -9.24
CA LEU A 7 -7.06 14.30 -9.56
C LEU A 7 -6.40 14.95 -8.34
N VAL A 8 -7.15 15.23 -7.27
CA VAL A 8 -6.58 15.87 -6.05
C VAL A 8 -6.02 14.82 -5.08
N LEU A 9 -6.44 13.55 -5.17
CA LEU A 9 -5.84 12.42 -4.45
C LEU A 9 -4.61 11.80 -5.15
N HIS A 10 -4.15 12.40 -6.27
CA HIS A 10 -3.09 11.89 -7.15
C HIS A 10 -1.76 11.49 -6.48
N PRO A 11 -1.25 12.15 -5.43
CA PRO A 11 -0.18 11.54 -4.64
C PRO A 11 -0.82 10.62 -3.62
N ASN A 12 -1.45 9.53 -4.05
CA ASN A 12 -2.02 8.58 -3.10
C ASN A 12 -0.86 8.09 -2.23
N PRO A 13 -0.89 8.35 -0.91
CA PRO A 13 0.17 7.92 -0.01
C PRO A 13 0.53 6.44 -0.12
N LEU A 14 -0.43 5.61 -0.51
CA LEU A 14 -0.23 4.18 -0.75
C LEU A 14 0.68 3.90 -1.96
N ILE A 15 0.68 4.75 -2.99
CA ILE A 15 1.58 4.65 -4.16
C ILE A 15 3.02 4.90 -3.72
N LEU A 16 3.24 5.96 -2.93
CA LEU A 16 4.56 6.27 -2.39
C LEU A 16 5.09 5.10 -1.55
N GLN A 17 4.24 4.51 -0.70
CA GLN A 17 4.60 3.32 0.08
C GLN A 17 4.92 2.12 -0.80
N ARG A 18 4.14 1.87 -1.86
CA ARG A 18 4.40 0.78 -2.80
C ARG A 18 5.74 0.96 -3.50
N GLY A 19 6.04 2.15 -3.99
CA GLY A 19 7.33 2.42 -4.62
C GLY A 19 8.51 2.30 -3.64
N MET A 20 8.38 2.75 -2.39
CA MET A 20 9.39 2.49 -1.37
C MET A 20 9.56 0.99 -1.08
N ALA A 21 8.46 0.22 -1.06
CA ALA A 21 8.51 -1.22 -0.86
C ALA A 21 9.18 -1.95 -2.03
N ASN A 22 9.02 -1.49 -3.27
CA ASN A 22 9.66 -2.10 -4.44
C ASN A 22 11.19 -2.09 -4.35
N ALA A 23 11.79 -1.09 -3.67
CA ALA A 23 13.22 -1.11 -3.40
C ALA A 23 13.65 -2.30 -2.53
N LEU A 24 12.76 -2.80 -1.65
CA LEU A 24 13.01 -3.99 -0.84
C LEU A 24 13.21 -5.21 -1.72
N ASP A 25 12.49 -5.35 -2.83
CA ASP A 25 12.64 -6.48 -3.76
C ASP A 25 14.07 -6.58 -4.30
N THR A 26 14.69 -5.44 -4.63
CA THR A 26 16.09 -5.40 -5.07
C THR A 26 17.05 -5.86 -3.97
N PHE A 27 16.92 -5.33 -2.74
CA PHE A 27 17.78 -5.72 -1.61
C PHE A 27 17.60 -7.19 -1.24
N CYS A 28 16.35 -7.64 -1.19
CA CYS A 28 15.97 -8.98 -0.82
C CYS A 28 16.43 -10.00 -1.88
N GLY A 29 16.21 -9.71 -3.17
CA GLY A 29 16.66 -10.54 -4.28
C GLY A 29 18.19 -10.67 -4.32
N GLN A 30 18.93 -9.57 -4.09
CA GLN A 30 20.40 -9.62 -4.01
C GLN A 30 20.89 -10.49 -2.85
N SER A 31 20.33 -10.31 -1.65
CA SER A 31 20.75 -11.05 -0.46
C SER A 31 20.38 -12.52 -0.55
N TYR A 32 19.20 -12.84 -1.06
CA TYR A 32 18.73 -14.21 -1.25
C TYR A 32 19.54 -14.93 -2.32
N GLY A 33 19.79 -14.29 -3.47
CA GLY A 33 20.65 -14.82 -4.54
C GLY A 33 22.10 -15.05 -4.11
N ALA A 34 22.63 -14.18 -3.25
CA ALA A 34 23.95 -14.34 -2.63
C ALA A 34 23.99 -15.34 -1.46
N LYS A 35 22.88 -16.04 -1.17
CA LYS A 35 22.72 -16.99 -0.04
C LYS A 35 22.94 -16.37 1.35
N GLN A 36 22.79 -15.05 1.47
CA GLN A 36 22.88 -14.31 2.73
C GLN A 36 21.50 -14.23 3.40
N TYR A 37 20.90 -15.37 3.71
CA TYR A 37 19.51 -15.48 4.17
C TYR A 37 19.20 -14.65 5.42
N HIS A 38 20.10 -14.63 6.41
CA HIS A 38 19.92 -13.81 7.61
C HIS A 38 19.83 -12.30 7.31
N LEU A 39 20.50 -11.81 6.25
CA LEU A 39 20.44 -10.40 5.87
C LEU A 39 19.05 -10.02 5.33
N LEU A 40 18.32 -10.98 4.77
CA LEU A 40 16.96 -10.80 4.26
C LEU A 40 16.03 -10.26 5.33
N GLY A 41 15.95 -10.96 6.48
CA GLY A 41 15.09 -10.53 7.59
C GLY A 41 15.47 -9.17 8.16
N ILE A 42 16.77 -8.85 8.22
CA ILE A 42 17.25 -7.53 8.69
C ILE A 42 16.83 -6.42 7.72
N GLN A 43 16.96 -6.64 6.41
CA GLN A 43 16.56 -5.67 5.39
C GLN A 43 15.04 -5.46 5.41
N THR A 44 14.25 -6.52 5.56
CA THR A 44 12.80 -6.43 5.69
C THR A 44 12.39 -5.66 6.93
N GLN A 45 12.99 -5.92 8.11
CA GLN A 45 12.71 -5.17 9.33
C GLN A 45 13.06 -3.68 9.19
N ARG A 46 14.17 -3.37 8.51
CA ARG A 46 14.56 -2.00 8.22
C ARG A 46 13.56 -1.31 7.31
N ALA A 47 13.12 -1.98 6.25
CA ALA A 47 12.09 -1.44 5.36
C ALA A 47 10.77 -1.22 6.12
N MET A 48 10.34 -2.16 6.97
CA MET A 48 9.16 -1.99 7.83
C MET A 48 9.26 -0.72 8.68
N LEU A 49 10.41 -0.49 9.32
CA LEU A 49 10.65 0.74 10.08
C LEU A 49 10.53 1.98 9.20
N VAL A 50 11.23 2.01 8.06
CA VAL A 50 11.21 3.17 7.15
C VAL A 50 9.81 3.45 6.63
N LEU A 51 9.05 2.42 6.25
CA LEU A 51 7.69 2.57 5.73
C LEU A 51 6.69 2.99 6.83
N VAL A 52 6.84 2.49 8.06
CA VAL A 52 6.03 2.96 9.19
C VAL A 52 6.34 4.43 9.51
N LEU A 53 7.62 4.82 9.51
CA LEU A 53 8.00 6.21 9.75
C LEU A 53 7.53 7.15 8.63
N SER A 54 7.64 6.73 7.38
CA SER A 54 7.13 7.52 6.24
C SER A 54 5.59 7.59 6.21
N SER A 55 4.90 6.67 6.88
CA SER A 55 3.44 6.75 7.05
C SER A 55 3.00 7.96 7.89
N ILE A 56 3.86 8.48 8.77
CA ILE A 56 3.54 9.62 9.65
C ILE A 56 3.28 10.91 8.86
N PRO A 57 4.20 11.42 8.03
CA PRO A 57 3.93 12.62 7.22
C PRO A 57 2.77 12.39 6.24
N LEU A 58 2.61 11.17 5.73
CA LEU A 58 1.48 10.80 4.87
C LEU A 58 0.13 10.85 5.60
N ALA A 59 0.09 10.41 6.85
CA ALA A 59 -1.09 10.52 7.70
C ALA A 59 -1.45 11.99 7.97
N LEU A 60 -0.46 12.88 8.13
CA LEU A 60 -0.72 14.32 8.26
C LEU A 60 -1.34 14.90 6.98
N ILE A 61 -0.91 14.45 5.81
CA ILE A 61 -1.53 14.84 4.53
C ILE A 61 -2.99 14.39 4.50
N TRP A 62 -3.27 13.13 4.84
CA TRP A 62 -4.65 12.61 4.90
C TRP A 62 -5.52 13.28 5.96
N ALA A 63 -4.96 13.66 7.10
CA ALA A 63 -5.68 14.40 8.13
C ALA A 63 -6.14 15.79 7.66
N ASN A 64 -5.42 16.38 6.69
CA ASN A 64 -5.73 17.69 6.13
C ASN A 64 -6.48 17.62 4.78
N THR A 65 -6.94 16.44 4.36
CA THR A 65 -7.58 16.24 3.04
C THR A 65 -8.75 17.19 2.79
N THR A 66 -9.60 17.48 3.77
CA THR A 66 -10.69 18.46 3.59
C THR A 66 -10.17 19.85 3.20
N GLN A 67 -9.15 20.34 3.90
CA GLN A 67 -8.59 21.67 3.65
C GLN A 67 -7.84 21.72 2.31
N ILE A 68 -7.11 20.65 2.00
CA ILE A 68 -6.38 20.52 0.73
C ILE A 68 -7.37 20.55 -0.45
N LEU A 69 -8.47 19.80 -0.37
CA LEU A 69 -9.50 19.75 -1.41
C LEU A 69 -10.22 21.09 -1.55
N ALA A 70 -10.63 21.69 -0.43
CA ALA A 70 -11.29 23.00 -0.43
C ALA A 70 -10.37 24.08 -1.03
N PHE A 71 -9.08 24.08 -0.67
CA PHE A 71 -8.09 24.99 -1.25
C PHE A 71 -7.90 24.77 -2.76
N ALA A 72 -7.99 23.51 -3.23
CA ALA A 72 -7.97 23.16 -4.64
C ALA A 72 -9.27 23.53 -5.39
N GLY A 73 -10.21 24.22 -4.75
CA GLY A 73 -11.47 24.67 -5.34
C GLY A 73 -12.50 23.55 -5.52
N GLN A 74 -12.39 22.47 -4.75
CA GLN A 74 -13.43 21.43 -4.71
C GLN A 74 -14.66 21.92 -3.96
N ASP A 75 -15.80 21.29 -4.27
CA ASP A 75 -17.03 21.52 -3.54
C ASP A 75 -16.84 21.26 -2.02
N PRO A 76 -17.34 22.15 -1.14
CA PRO A 76 -17.14 22.02 0.30
C PRO A 76 -17.71 20.72 0.90
N GLU A 77 -18.85 20.25 0.39
CA GLU A 77 -19.49 19.02 0.88
C GLU A 77 -18.67 17.79 0.45
N ILE A 78 -18.24 17.74 -0.81
CA ILE A 78 -17.33 16.69 -1.31
C ILE A 78 -16.03 16.69 -0.52
N SER A 79 -15.45 17.86 -0.26
CA SER A 79 -14.20 18.01 0.50
C SER A 79 -14.34 17.52 1.94
N ALA A 80 -15.47 17.78 2.59
CA ALA A 80 -15.76 17.32 3.94
C ALA A 80 -15.87 15.79 3.99
N GLU A 81 -16.67 15.19 3.12
CA GLU A 81 -16.86 13.74 3.08
C GLU A 81 -15.56 12.99 2.71
N ALA A 82 -14.78 13.53 1.78
CA ALA A 82 -13.47 13.00 1.40
C ALA A 82 -12.46 13.01 2.57
N GLY A 83 -12.40 14.12 3.33
CA GLY A 83 -11.49 14.19 4.47
C GLY A 83 -11.91 13.30 5.63
N VAL A 84 -13.21 13.15 5.86
CA VAL A 84 -13.73 12.13 6.80
C VAL A 84 -13.28 10.75 6.36
N TYR A 85 -13.48 10.37 5.09
CA TYR A 85 -13.04 9.08 4.57
C TYR A 85 -11.51 8.88 4.75
N ALA A 86 -10.71 9.90 4.40
CA ALA A 86 -9.25 9.88 4.55
C ALA A 86 -8.80 9.67 6.00
N LEU A 87 -9.45 10.34 6.97
CA LEU A 87 -9.17 10.15 8.40
C LEU A 87 -9.40 8.70 8.84
N TYR A 88 -10.50 8.07 8.42
CA TYR A 88 -10.77 6.66 8.73
C TYR A 88 -9.82 5.70 8.03
N MET A 89 -9.19 6.11 6.92
CA MET A 89 -8.19 5.32 6.21
C MET A 89 -6.79 5.44 6.83
N ILE A 90 -6.45 6.45 7.64
CA ILE A 90 -5.09 6.63 8.20
C ILE A 90 -4.46 5.35 8.77
N PRO A 91 -5.16 4.50 9.56
CA PRO A 91 -4.58 3.25 10.06
C PRO A 91 -4.15 2.28 8.96
N SER A 92 -4.76 2.33 7.77
CA SER A 92 -4.38 1.48 6.64
C SER A 92 -3.01 1.85 6.07
N LEU A 93 -2.52 3.08 6.22
CA LEU A 93 -1.18 3.46 5.76
C LEU A 93 -0.11 2.59 6.41
N PHE A 94 -0.19 2.45 7.72
CA PHE A 94 0.77 1.66 8.50
C PHE A 94 0.68 0.18 8.15
N ALA A 95 -0.55 -0.35 8.07
CA ALA A 95 -0.78 -1.74 7.69
C ALA A 95 -0.28 -2.03 6.27
N PHE A 96 -0.56 -1.15 5.31
CA PHE A 96 -0.16 -1.33 3.93
C PHE A 96 1.37 -1.37 3.79
N GLY A 97 2.09 -0.45 4.44
CA GLY A 97 3.55 -0.48 4.43
C GLY A 97 4.13 -1.79 4.96
N LEU A 98 3.63 -2.27 6.10
CA LEU A 98 4.04 -3.55 6.68
C LEU A 98 3.69 -4.73 5.76
N LEU A 99 2.48 -4.72 5.18
CA LEU A 99 2.01 -5.75 4.27
C LEU A 99 2.92 -5.85 3.06
N GLN A 100 3.24 -4.73 2.40
CA GLN A 100 4.13 -4.73 1.25
C GLN A 100 5.51 -5.32 1.60
N CYS A 101 6.07 -4.99 2.76
CA CYS A 101 7.34 -5.59 3.21
C CYS A 101 7.27 -7.11 3.36
N LEU A 102 6.17 -7.64 3.91
CA LEU A 102 5.96 -9.09 4.06
C LEU A 102 5.79 -9.79 2.71
N LEU A 103 5.05 -9.17 1.78
CA LEU A 103 4.87 -9.70 0.42
C LEU A 103 6.22 -9.78 -0.30
N MET A 104 7.00 -8.70 -0.31
CA MET A 104 8.33 -8.66 -0.95
C MET A 104 9.30 -9.67 -0.30
N PHE A 105 9.26 -9.82 1.02
CA PHE A 105 10.06 -10.81 1.73
C PHE A 105 9.78 -12.24 1.25
N LEU A 106 8.50 -12.60 1.09
CA LEU A 106 8.11 -13.93 0.62
C LEU A 106 8.37 -14.11 -0.88
N GLN A 107 8.13 -13.08 -1.68
CA GLN A 107 8.37 -13.09 -3.14
C GLN A 107 9.85 -13.27 -3.47
N ALA A 108 10.76 -12.59 -2.77
CA ALA A 108 12.19 -12.73 -2.98
C ALA A 108 12.72 -14.16 -2.72
N GLN A 109 11.99 -14.95 -1.91
CA GLN A 109 12.29 -16.35 -1.62
C GLN A 109 11.61 -17.33 -2.59
N ASN A 110 10.81 -16.84 -3.54
CA ASN A 110 9.86 -17.60 -4.34
C ASN A 110 8.81 -18.36 -3.51
N ASN A 111 8.55 -17.92 -2.27
CA ASN A 111 7.56 -18.55 -1.38
C ASN A 111 6.21 -17.81 -1.42
N VAL A 112 5.59 -17.79 -2.60
CA VAL A 112 4.36 -17.01 -2.86
C VAL A 112 3.07 -17.76 -2.61
N PHE A 113 3.13 -19.09 -2.49
CA PHE A 113 1.97 -19.94 -2.23
C PHE A 113 1.11 -19.52 -1.03
N PRO A 114 1.65 -19.13 0.15
CA PRO A 114 0.83 -18.68 1.29
C PRO A 114 0.07 -17.38 1.03
N MET A 115 0.52 -16.54 0.10
CA MET A 115 -0.08 -15.22 -0.15
C MET A 115 -1.51 -15.37 -0.71
N LEU A 116 -1.73 -16.34 -1.61
CA LEU A 116 -3.01 -16.55 -2.27
C LEU A 116 -4.15 -16.97 -1.31
N PRO A 117 -4.04 -18.05 -0.51
CA PRO A 117 -5.12 -18.46 0.39
C PRO A 117 -5.37 -17.43 1.49
N ILE A 118 -4.33 -16.74 1.98
CA ILE A 118 -4.47 -15.65 2.96
C ILE A 118 -5.26 -14.48 2.36
N ALA A 119 -4.90 -14.05 1.13
CA ALA A 119 -5.61 -12.98 0.44
C ALA A 119 -7.06 -13.37 0.11
N GLY A 120 -7.30 -14.63 -0.30
CA GLY A 120 -8.63 -15.15 -0.56
C GLY A 120 -9.50 -15.13 0.69
N PHE A 121 -9.00 -15.67 1.80
CA PHE A 121 -9.68 -15.62 3.10
C PHE A 121 -9.95 -14.18 3.56
N SER A 122 -8.95 -13.31 3.44
CA SER A 122 -9.10 -11.90 3.79
C SER A 122 -10.16 -11.20 2.96
N THR A 123 -10.24 -11.52 1.66
CA THR A 123 -11.22 -10.94 0.75
C THR A 123 -12.64 -11.38 1.12
N LEU A 124 -12.84 -12.67 1.41
CA LEU A 124 -14.14 -13.18 1.85
C LEU A 124 -14.61 -12.49 3.13
N LEU A 125 -13.73 -12.35 4.12
CA LEU A 125 -14.04 -11.62 5.33
C LEU A 125 -14.26 -10.12 5.07
N HIS A 126 -13.50 -9.51 4.15
CA HIS A 126 -13.70 -8.11 3.78
C HIS A 126 -15.12 -7.87 3.28
N ILE A 127 -15.66 -8.76 2.42
CA ILE A 127 -17.03 -8.64 1.90
C ILE A 127 -18.04 -8.64 3.04
N LEU A 128 -17.88 -9.56 4.02
CA LEU A 128 -18.78 -9.66 5.17
C LEU A 128 -18.68 -8.43 6.09
N VAL A 129 -17.48 -7.99 6.41
CA VAL A 129 -17.22 -6.82 7.26
C VAL A 129 -17.74 -5.54 6.58
N CYS A 130 -17.47 -5.38 5.29
CA CYS A 130 -17.94 -4.25 4.50
C CYS A 130 -19.46 -4.22 4.44
N TRP A 131 -20.11 -5.34 4.14
CA TRP A 131 -21.56 -5.42 4.15
C TRP A 131 -22.15 -5.04 5.52
N PHE A 132 -21.57 -5.55 6.59
CA PHE A 132 -22.03 -5.29 7.95
C PHE A 132 -21.86 -3.81 8.33
N LEU A 133 -20.66 -3.24 8.15
CA LEU A 133 -20.39 -1.86 8.53
C LEU A 133 -21.16 -0.85 7.67
N VAL A 134 -21.19 -1.06 6.35
CA VAL A 134 -21.83 -0.13 5.41
C VAL A 134 -23.35 -0.17 5.54
N PHE A 135 -23.96 -1.37 5.49
CA PHE A 135 -25.41 -1.50 5.40
C PHE A 135 -26.10 -1.76 6.74
N LYS A 136 -25.55 -2.61 7.61
CA LYS A 136 -26.19 -2.94 8.89
C LYS A 136 -25.99 -1.85 9.93
N LEU A 137 -24.77 -1.37 10.09
CA LEU A 137 -24.48 -0.23 10.99
C LEU A 137 -24.78 1.13 10.35
N ARG A 138 -25.07 1.18 9.05
CA ARG A 138 -25.35 2.41 8.28
C ARG A 138 -24.20 3.42 8.36
N PHE A 139 -22.95 2.95 8.42
CA PHE A 139 -21.77 3.84 8.44
C PHE A 139 -21.41 4.39 7.06
N GLY A 140 -22.07 3.96 5.98
CA GLY A 140 -21.80 4.46 4.63
C GLY A 140 -20.34 4.28 4.23
N HIS A 141 -19.73 5.29 3.59
CA HIS A 141 -18.33 5.23 3.16
C HIS A 141 -17.32 5.14 4.31
N LYS A 142 -17.64 5.61 5.53
CA LYS A 142 -16.80 5.41 6.72
C LYS A 142 -16.66 3.92 7.03
N GLY A 143 -17.76 3.18 6.86
CA GLY A 143 -17.78 1.73 7.00
C GLY A 143 -16.86 1.04 5.99
N ALA A 144 -16.80 1.53 4.76
CA ALA A 144 -15.89 1.03 3.73
C ALA A 144 -14.42 1.32 4.08
N ALA A 145 -14.09 2.51 4.58
CA ALA A 145 -12.74 2.86 5.04
C ALA A 145 -12.28 1.95 6.20
N ILE A 146 -13.12 1.77 7.21
CA ILE A 146 -12.84 0.89 8.36
C ILE A 146 -12.65 -0.56 7.89
N SER A 147 -13.49 -1.04 6.98
CA SER A 147 -13.37 -2.40 6.41
C SER A 147 -12.03 -2.62 5.72
N ASN A 148 -11.55 -1.62 4.97
CA ASN A 148 -10.22 -1.67 4.35
C ASN A 148 -9.11 -1.74 5.41
N CYS A 149 -9.18 -0.92 6.45
CA CYS A 149 -8.23 -0.96 7.55
C CYS A 149 -8.16 -2.35 8.20
N ILE A 150 -9.32 -2.93 8.53
CA ILE A 150 -9.42 -4.29 9.11
C ILE A 150 -8.78 -5.32 8.19
N SER A 151 -9.07 -5.27 6.89
CA SER A 151 -8.53 -6.24 5.93
C SER A 151 -7.02 -6.14 5.77
N TYR A 152 -6.45 -4.93 5.72
CA TYR A 152 -5.00 -4.79 5.65
C TYR A 152 -4.32 -5.31 6.91
N TRP A 153 -4.81 -4.95 8.09
CA TRP A 153 -4.25 -5.44 9.35
C TRP A 153 -4.38 -6.97 9.48
N MET A 154 -5.50 -7.54 9.05
CA MET A 154 -5.68 -8.99 9.02
C MET A 154 -4.65 -9.67 8.12
N ASN A 155 -4.37 -9.13 6.92
CA ASN A 155 -3.31 -9.66 6.06
C ASN A 155 -1.93 -9.55 6.72
N VAL A 156 -1.61 -8.40 7.33
CA VAL A 156 -0.35 -8.21 8.08
C VAL A 156 -0.20 -9.26 9.17
N LEU A 157 -1.27 -9.51 9.94
CA LEU A 157 -1.26 -10.49 11.01
C LEU A 157 -1.10 -11.91 10.46
N LEU A 158 -1.89 -12.32 9.47
CA LEU A 158 -1.83 -13.67 8.90
C LEU A 158 -0.47 -13.96 8.24
N LEU A 159 0.05 -13.03 7.44
CA LEU A 159 1.37 -13.17 6.83
C LEU A 159 2.49 -13.08 7.86
N GLY A 160 2.38 -12.20 8.85
CA GLY A 160 3.35 -12.09 9.94
C GLY A 160 3.43 -13.37 10.77
N LEU A 161 2.28 -13.99 11.08
CA LEU A 161 2.21 -15.31 11.71
C LEU A 161 2.84 -16.39 10.83
N TYR A 162 2.54 -16.39 9.53
CA TYR A 162 3.16 -17.31 8.59
C TYR A 162 4.70 -17.16 8.57
N VAL A 163 5.23 -15.94 8.43
CA VAL A 163 6.68 -15.68 8.44
C VAL A 163 7.33 -16.11 9.75
N LYS A 164 6.65 -15.90 10.89
CA LYS A 164 7.18 -16.25 12.20
C LYS A 164 7.24 -17.76 12.46
N PHE A 165 6.23 -18.52 11.99
CA PHE A 165 6.06 -19.92 12.37
C PHE A 165 6.36 -20.93 11.24
N SER A 166 6.41 -20.48 9.97
CA SER A 166 6.67 -21.37 8.84
C SER A 166 8.12 -21.86 8.83
N PRO A 167 8.35 -23.19 8.70
CA PRO A 167 9.69 -23.74 8.52
C PRO A 167 10.44 -23.14 7.32
N SER A 168 9.72 -22.77 6.26
CA SER A 168 10.29 -22.17 5.05
C SER A 168 10.95 -20.81 5.28
N CYS A 169 10.59 -20.11 6.36
CA CYS A 169 11.14 -18.79 6.70
C CYS A 169 12.17 -18.85 7.84
N LYS A 170 12.51 -20.04 8.35
CA LYS A 170 13.34 -20.18 9.56
C LYS A 170 14.76 -19.62 9.41
N GLU A 171 15.36 -19.80 8.23
CA GLU A 171 16.72 -19.31 7.93
C GLU A 171 16.75 -17.82 7.56
N THR A 172 15.63 -17.29 7.08
CA THR A 172 15.51 -15.91 6.58
C THR A 172 14.93 -14.97 7.63
N TRP A 173 14.13 -15.47 8.56
CA TRP A 173 13.56 -14.74 9.68
C TRP A 173 13.99 -15.35 11.02
N THR A 174 15.06 -14.79 11.60
CA THR A 174 15.66 -15.24 12.87
C THR A 174 15.21 -14.42 14.08
N GLY A 175 14.13 -13.63 13.93
CA GLY A 175 13.63 -12.71 14.95
C GLY A 175 14.07 -11.26 14.76
N PHE A 176 13.64 -10.40 15.66
CA PHE A 176 13.94 -8.96 15.61
C PHE A 176 15.42 -8.69 15.92
N SER A 177 16.04 -7.83 15.13
CA SER A 177 17.46 -7.49 15.26
C SER A 177 17.67 -5.98 15.31
N ASN A 178 18.47 -5.52 16.27
CA ASN A 178 18.89 -4.12 16.36
C ASN A 178 19.71 -3.65 15.15
N LYS A 179 20.25 -4.58 14.34
CA LYS A 179 20.93 -4.27 13.07
C LYS A 179 20.00 -3.62 12.04
N SER A 180 18.68 -3.78 12.19
CA SER A 180 17.70 -3.09 11.35
C SER A 180 17.70 -1.58 11.57
N LEU A 181 18.06 -1.12 12.77
CA LEU A 181 18.10 0.29 13.19
C LEU A 181 19.40 1.02 12.78
N ASP A 182 20.34 0.31 12.15
CA ASP A 182 21.59 0.92 11.69
C ASP A 182 21.32 2.04 10.67
N ILE A 183 21.84 3.25 10.98
CA ILE A 183 21.63 4.47 10.19
C ILE A 183 22.21 4.31 8.78
N GLY A 184 23.38 3.67 8.65
CA GLY A 184 24.00 3.44 7.35
C GLY A 184 23.14 2.55 6.46
N GLY A 185 22.57 1.49 7.02
CA GLY A 185 21.61 0.62 6.36
C GLY A 185 20.32 1.36 5.96
N ILE A 186 19.77 2.22 6.83
CA ILE A 186 18.57 3.02 6.54
C ILE A 186 18.82 3.96 5.36
N PHE A 187 19.96 4.65 5.35
CA PHE A 187 20.33 5.55 4.26
C PHE A 187 20.50 4.79 2.93
N LYS A 188 21.14 3.61 2.95
CA LYS A 188 21.26 2.75 1.76
C LYS A 188 19.88 2.35 1.21
N PHE A 189 18.94 1.99 2.10
CA PHE A 189 17.58 1.67 1.70
C PHE A 189 16.88 2.89 1.08
N LEU A 190 16.91 4.05 1.75
CA LEU A 190 16.29 5.29 1.27
C LEU A 190 16.84 5.75 -0.08
N ARG A 191 18.14 5.58 -0.32
CA ARG A 191 18.78 5.92 -1.61
C ARG A 191 18.16 5.19 -2.79
N LEU A 192 17.63 3.98 -2.58
CA LEU A 192 16.92 3.22 -3.62
C LEU A 192 15.40 3.42 -3.55
N ALA A 193 14.85 3.50 -2.34
CA ALA A 193 13.41 3.66 -2.09
C ALA A 193 12.87 4.98 -2.67
N LEU A 194 13.60 6.09 -2.55
CA LEU A 194 13.17 7.38 -3.06
C LEU A 194 13.05 7.40 -4.60
N PRO A 195 14.08 7.05 -5.40
CA PRO A 195 13.94 6.94 -6.85
C PRO A 195 12.86 5.93 -7.27
N SER A 196 12.75 4.78 -6.60
CA SER A 196 11.71 3.78 -6.90
C SER A 196 10.31 4.34 -6.66
N SER A 197 10.13 5.13 -5.61
CA SER A 197 8.88 5.85 -5.32
C SER A 197 8.52 6.84 -6.42
N VAL A 198 9.47 7.66 -6.87
CA VAL A 198 9.25 8.61 -7.97
C VAL A 198 8.87 7.87 -9.24
N MET A 199 9.58 6.79 -9.57
CA MET A 199 9.30 5.96 -10.75
C MET A 199 7.88 5.40 -10.72
N THR A 200 7.45 4.78 -9.61
CA THR A 200 6.09 4.24 -9.47
C THR A 200 5.02 5.34 -9.49
N CYS A 201 5.30 6.52 -8.93
CA CYS A 201 4.38 7.66 -9.04
C CYS A 201 4.22 8.11 -10.50
N LEU A 202 5.33 8.29 -11.22
CA LEU A 202 5.31 8.69 -12.64
C LEU A 202 4.61 7.67 -13.51
N GLU A 203 4.81 6.37 -13.24
CA GLU A 203 4.11 5.28 -13.93
C GLU A 203 2.60 5.43 -13.77
N ILE A 204 2.11 5.51 -12.52
CA ILE A 204 0.67 5.59 -12.24
C ILE A 204 0.07 6.88 -12.80
N TRP A 205 0.74 8.02 -12.63
CA TRP A 205 0.28 9.30 -13.17
C TRP A 205 0.21 9.27 -14.70
N SER A 206 1.18 8.65 -15.37
CA SER A 206 1.17 8.52 -16.82
C SER A 206 -0.05 7.71 -17.28
N PHE A 207 -0.39 6.64 -16.56
CA PHE A 207 -1.58 5.85 -16.85
C PHE A 207 -2.88 6.63 -16.57
N GLU A 208 -2.95 7.39 -15.48
CA GLU A 208 -4.11 8.24 -15.18
C GLU A 208 -4.32 9.29 -16.26
N MET A 209 -3.25 9.95 -16.73
CA MET A 209 -3.32 10.87 -17.85
C MET A 209 -3.83 10.20 -19.13
N MET A 210 -3.40 8.97 -19.41
CA MET A 210 -3.92 8.21 -20.56
C MET A 210 -5.43 7.92 -20.42
N VAL A 211 -5.89 7.50 -19.25
CA VAL A 211 -7.30 7.23 -18.98
C VAL A 211 -8.14 8.51 -19.11
N LEU A 212 -7.62 9.63 -18.61
CA LEU A 212 -8.27 10.94 -18.75
C LEU A 212 -8.44 11.34 -20.22
N LEU A 213 -7.38 11.18 -21.02
CA LEU A 213 -7.44 11.47 -22.45
C LEU A 213 -8.41 10.52 -23.19
N ALA A 214 -8.47 9.25 -22.79
CA ALA A 214 -9.42 8.31 -23.37
C ALA A 214 -10.88 8.63 -23.02
N GLY A 215 -11.13 9.24 -21.86
CA GLY A 215 -12.43 9.77 -21.49
C GLY A 215 -12.91 10.94 -22.36
N LEU A 216 -12.02 11.57 -23.14
CA LEU A 216 -12.33 12.65 -24.08
C LEU A 216 -12.55 12.15 -25.53
N LEU A 217 -12.35 10.85 -25.79
CA LEU A 217 -12.57 10.27 -27.11
C LEU A 217 -14.07 10.14 -27.44
N PRO A 218 -14.45 10.03 -28.73
CA PRO A 218 -15.85 9.97 -29.16
C PRO A 218 -16.66 8.82 -28.56
N ASN A 219 -15.99 7.71 -28.19
CA ASN A 219 -16.61 6.58 -27.48
C ASN A 219 -15.87 6.29 -26.16
N PRO A 220 -16.06 7.14 -25.14
CA PRO A 220 -15.24 7.10 -23.94
C PRO A 220 -15.47 5.84 -23.10
N LYS A 221 -16.65 5.22 -23.20
CA LYS A 221 -16.95 3.94 -22.53
C LYS A 221 -16.13 2.79 -23.11
N LEU A 222 -15.99 2.73 -24.44
CA LEU A 222 -15.21 1.68 -25.10
C LEU A 222 -13.71 1.87 -24.81
N GLU A 223 -13.19 3.08 -25.01
CA GLU A 223 -11.76 3.35 -24.88
C GLU A 223 -11.26 3.26 -23.44
N ALA A 224 -12.03 3.79 -22.48
CA ALA A 224 -11.71 3.60 -21.06
C ALA A 224 -11.80 2.13 -20.64
N SER A 225 -12.76 1.36 -21.19
CA SER A 225 -12.87 -0.07 -20.90
C SER A 225 -11.68 -0.88 -21.42
N VAL A 226 -11.19 -0.59 -22.62
CA VAL A 226 -10.00 -1.23 -23.21
C VAL A 226 -8.75 -0.94 -22.39
N LEU A 227 -8.57 0.31 -21.94
CA LEU A 227 -7.46 0.69 -21.06
C LEU A 227 -7.58 0.07 -19.66
N SER A 228 -8.80 -0.10 -19.14
CA SER A 228 -9.03 -0.73 -17.83
C SER A 228 -8.76 -2.24 -17.83
N ILE A 229 -8.98 -2.95 -18.95
CA ILE A 229 -8.67 -4.38 -19.08
C ILE A 229 -7.17 -4.63 -19.06
N ARG A 230 -6.35 -3.70 -19.59
CA ARG A 230 -4.88 -3.77 -19.52
C ARG A 230 -4.32 -3.64 -18.09
N ARG A 231 -5.16 -3.25 -17.13
CA ARG A 231 -4.81 -3.03 -15.72
C ARG A 231 -4.87 -4.31 -14.85
N CYS A 232 -5.56 -5.36 -15.32
CA CYS A 232 -5.65 -6.67 -14.63
C CYS A 232 -4.46 -7.57 -15.01
#